data_AF-A0A542LX00-F1
#
_entry.id   AF-A0A542LX00-F1
#
_cell.length_a   1.000
_cell.length_b   1.000
_cell.length_c   1.000
_cell.angle_alpha   90.00
_cell.angle_beta   90.00
_cell.angle_gamma   90.00
#
_symmetry.space_group_name_H-M   'P 1'
#
loop_
_entity.id
_entity.type
_entity.pdbx_description
1 polymer ?
#
loop_
_entity_poly.entity_id
_entity_poly.type
_entity_poly.pdbx_seq_one_letter_code
_entity_poly.pdbx_strand_id
1 'polypeptide(L)'
;MRSPLTRLTYLLPTLLPTLLLAGCVNDSASYTIDNDRDHAVIVRVTQDYFWSKQASLSVLASHLPDCQRRFDFGKTDLTDLNIELFSTGQETFLLRAGEDMWQIETNNCTRLPAPGDDVQAQPIGVFHLDGKKKLVFEKAEGAA
;
A
#
# COMPACT_ATOMS: atom_id res chain seq x y z
N MET A 1 -24.45 -4.52 54.03
CA MET A 1 -23.43 -5.12 53.14
C MET A 1 -23.96 -5.10 51.71
N ARG A 2 -23.42 -4.24 50.83
CA ARG A 2 -23.76 -4.19 49.39
C ARG A 2 -22.53 -4.69 48.64
N SER A 3 -22.64 -5.84 47.99
CA SER A 3 -21.53 -6.50 47.29
C SER A 3 -21.01 -5.60 46.15
N PRO A 4 -19.69 -5.34 46.06
CA PRO A 4 -19.10 -4.54 44.97
C PRO A 4 -18.90 -5.33 43.66
N LEU A 5 -19.20 -6.64 43.66
CA LEU A 5 -18.92 -7.54 42.53
C LEU A 5 -19.71 -7.24 41.25
N THR A 6 -20.80 -6.48 41.30
CA THR A 6 -21.66 -6.26 40.14
C THR A 6 -21.14 -5.20 39.16
N ARG A 7 -20.14 -4.39 39.52
CA ARG A 7 -19.57 -3.36 38.62
C ARG A 7 -18.50 -3.88 37.65
N LEU A 8 -17.84 -4.99 37.98
CA LEU A 8 -16.76 -5.54 37.15
C LEU A 8 -17.30 -6.39 35.97
N THR A 9 -18.50 -6.95 36.11
CA THR A 9 -19.15 -7.81 35.11
C THR A 9 -19.54 -7.06 33.83
N TYR A 10 -19.75 -5.74 33.89
CA TYR A 10 -20.10 -4.92 32.72
C TYR A 10 -18.89 -4.40 31.93
N LEU A 11 -17.67 -4.55 32.43
CA LEU A 11 -16.43 -4.15 31.73
C LEU A 11 -15.86 -5.25 30.83
N LEU A 12 -16.26 -6.50 31.03
CA LEU A 12 -15.80 -7.65 30.24
C LEU A 12 -16.38 -7.73 28.81
N PRO A 13 -17.68 -7.43 28.56
CA PRO A 13 -18.24 -7.54 27.20
C PRO A 13 -17.84 -6.39 26.26
N THR A 14 -17.28 -5.30 26.77
CA THR A 14 -16.82 -4.16 25.94
C THR A 14 -15.39 -4.30 25.45
N LEU A 15 -14.59 -5.21 26.03
CA LEU A 15 -13.18 -5.41 25.63
C LEU A 15 -13.02 -6.33 24.42
N LEU A 16 -13.94 -7.28 24.22
CA LEU A 16 -13.85 -8.25 23.14
C LEU A 16 -13.83 -7.64 21.72
N PRO A 17 -14.66 -6.61 21.40
CA PRO A 17 -14.61 -6.02 20.07
C PRO A 17 -13.32 -5.24 19.80
N THR A 18 -12.70 -4.60 20.80
CA THR A 18 -11.49 -3.77 20.57
C THR A 18 -10.26 -4.60 20.22
N LEU A 19 -10.14 -5.83 20.74
CA LEU A 19 -9.06 -6.76 20.37
C LEU A 19 -9.16 -7.25 18.92
N LEU A 20 -10.37 -7.32 18.34
CA LEU A 20 -10.56 -7.78 16.96
C LEU A 20 -10.19 -6.72 15.91
N LEU A 21 -10.13 -5.44 16.29
CA LEU A 21 -9.78 -4.34 15.37
C LEU A 21 -8.27 -4.24 15.10
N ALA A 22 -7.42 -4.82 15.93
CA ALA A 22 -5.97 -4.77 15.74
C ALA A 22 -5.45 -5.69 14.61
N GLY A 23 -6.35 -6.46 13.96
CA GLY A 23 -5.99 -7.41 12.91
C GLY A 23 -6.04 -6.88 11.47
N CYS A 24 -6.55 -5.66 11.25
CA CYS A 24 -6.71 -5.11 9.90
C CYS A 24 -5.41 -4.51 9.36
N VAL A 25 -5.08 -4.79 8.10
CA VAL A 25 -4.01 -4.10 7.37
C VAL A 25 -4.49 -2.71 6.95
N ASN A 26 -3.82 -1.66 7.41
CA ASN A 26 -4.06 -0.28 6.98
C ASN A 26 -2.72 0.46 7.02
N ASP A 27 -1.90 0.22 6.00
CA ASP A 27 -0.50 0.64 6.01
C ASP A 27 -0.07 1.20 4.67
N SER A 28 1.04 1.92 4.68
CA SER A 28 1.63 2.54 3.50
C SER A 28 3.15 2.50 3.54
N ALA A 29 3.75 2.35 2.37
CA ALA A 29 5.19 2.40 2.16
C ALA A 29 5.50 3.27 0.95
N SER A 30 6.73 3.79 0.89
CA SER A 30 7.13 4.78 -0.10
C SER A 30 8.44 4.43 -0.75
N TYR A 31 8.50 4.60 -2.07
CA TYR A 31 9.74 4.72 -2.82
C TYR A 31 10.01 6.21 -3.07
N THR A 32 11.12 6.72 -2.54
CA THR A 32 11.61 8.08 -2.78
C THR A 32 12.48 8.10 -4.02
N ILE A 33 12.16 9.00 -4.95
CA ILE A 33 12.89 9.19 -6.20
C ILE A 33 14.06 10.13 -5.93
N ASP A 34 15.25 9.79 -6.44
CA ASP A 34 16.48 10.59 -6.26
C ASP A 34 16.83 10.91 -4.80
N ASN A 35 16.35 10.11 -3.84
CA ASN A 35 16.44 10.37 -2.39
C ASN A 35 15.78 11.69 -1.94
N ASP A 36 14.88 12.23 -2.75
CA ASP A 36 14.03 13.36 -2.39
C ASP A 36 12.75 12.86 -1.71
N ARG A 37 12.36 13.52 -0.61
CA ARG A 37 11.13 13.18 0.15
C ARG A 37 9.90 13.83 -0.47
N ASP A 38 10.10 14.88 -1.26
CA ASP A 38 9.04 15.60 -1.96
C ASP A 38 8.65 14.91 -3.26
N HIS A 39 9.54 14.06 -3.80
CA HIS A 39 9.34 13.27 -5.02
C HIS A 39 9.28 11.77 -4.70
N ALA A 40 8.08 11.21 -4.69
CA ALA A 40 7.87 9.83 -4.23
C ALA A 40 6.66 9.13 -4.87
N VAL A 41 6.76 7.81 -4.95
CA VAL A 41 5.65 6.89 -5.20
C VAL A 41 5.29 6.22 -3.88
N ILE A 42 4.09 6.48 -3.38
CA ILE A 42 3.62 5.97 -2.08
C ILE A 42 2.47 4.98 -2.33
N VAL A 43 2.64 3.75 -1.88
CA VAL A 43 1.64 2.69 -1.97
C VAL A 43 0.91 2.58 -0.64
N ARG A 44 -0.41 2.47 -0.69
CA ARG A 44 -1.26 2.27 0.48
C ARG A 44 -2.21 1.10 0.27
N VAL A 45 -2.26 0.24 1.28
CA VAL A 45 -3.07 -0.98 1.30
C VAL A 45 -4.02 -0.89 2.49
N THR A 46 -5.32 -1.10 2.26
CA THR A 46 -6.35 -0.97 3.30
C THR A 46 -7.34 -2.12 3.23
N GLN A 47 -7.40 -2.90 4.29
CA GLN A 47 -8.28 -4.03 4.47
C GLN A 47 -9.54 -3.57 5.22
N ASP A 48 -10.71 -3.73 4.59
CA ASP A 48 -11.99 -3.26 5.16
C ASP A 48 -12.36 -4.03 6.45
N TYR A 49 -12.00 -5.31 6.52
CA TYR A 49 -12.31 -6.21 7.63
C TYR A 49 -11.15 -7.18 7.90
N PHE A 50 -10.86 -7.50 9.17
CA PHE A 50 -9.71 -8.35 9.54
C PHE A 50 -9.74 -9.76 8.93
N TRP A 51 -10.92 -10.26 8.55
CA TRP A 51 -11.13 -11.56 7.91
C TRP A 51 -11.12 -11.50 6.37
N SER A 52 -11.07 -10.30 5.78
CA SER A 52 -11.05 -10.13 4.33
C SER A 52 -9.74 -10.65 3.77
N LYS A 53 -9.80 -11.47 2.72
CA LYS A 53 -8.60 -11.86 1.95
C LYS A 53 -8.20 -10.82 0.91
N GLN A 54 -8.99 -9.76 0.78
CA GLN A 54 -8.75 -8.68 -0.17
C GLN A 54 -8.51 -7.37 0.57
N ALA A 55 -7.66 -6.53 0.01
CA ALA A 55 -7.45 -5.17 0.46
C ALA A 55 -7.56 -4.19 -0.72
N SER A 56 -8.00 -2.98 -0.42
CA SER A 56 -8.01 -1.86 -1.36
C SER A 56 -6.57 -1.37 -1.56
N LEU A 57 -6.16 -1.24 -2.82
CA LEU A 57 -4.88 -0.70 -3.25
C LEU A 57 -5.06 0.72 -3.78
N SER A 58 -4.26 1.64 -3.26
CA SER A 58 -4.16 2.99 -3.79
C SER A 58 -2.70 3.43 -3.86
N VAL A 59 -2.40 4.30 -4.81
CA VAL A 59 -1.06 4.85 -4.99
C VAL A 59 -1.15 6.36 -5.04
N LEU A 60 -0.24 7.02 -4.35
CA LEU A 60 -0.06 8.45 -4.34
C LEU A 60 1.24 8.77 -5.09
N ALA A 61 1.10 9.45 -6.23
CA ALA A 61 2.20 10.10 -6.92
C ALA A 61 2.41 11.47 -6.28
N SER A 62 3.64 11.78 -5.88
CA SER A 62 4.00 13.05 -5.25
C SER A 62 5.25 13.61 -5.91
N HIS A 63 5.21 14.89 -6.27
CA HIS A 63 6.35 15.70 -6.69
C HIS A 63 6.09 17.12 -6.21
N LEU A 64 6.31 17.35 -4.93
CA LEU A 64 6.01 18.63 -4.29
C LEU A 64 7.05 19.69 -4.69
N PRO A 65 6.64 20.97 -4.82
CA PRO A 65 5.29 21.49 -4.66
C PRO A 65 4.40 21.36 -5.92
N ASP A 66 4.93 20.82 -7.02
CA ASP A 66 4.31 20.87 -8.35
C ASP A 66 3.02 20.06 -8.43
N CYS A 67 3.01 18.81 -7.96
CA CYS A 67 1.83 17.99 -7.97
C CYS A 67 1.79 16.94 -6.85
N GLN A 68 0.57 16.53 -6.51
CA GLN A 68 0.31 15.36 -5.70
C GLN A 68 -1.06 14.78 -6.04
N ARG A 69 -1.15 13.49 -6.37
CA ARG A 69 -2.43 12.85 -6.73
C ARG A 69 -2.50 11.40 -6.27
N ARG A 70 -3.64 11.04 -5.66
CA ARG A 70 -3.99 9.66 -5.30
C ARG A 70 -4.79 8.99 -6.40
N PHE A 71 -4.48 7.72 -6.64
CA PHE A 71 -5.13 6.84 -7.59
C PHE A 71 -5.62 5.58 -6.88
N ASP A 72 -6.90 5.27 -7.02
CA ASP A 72 -7.49 4.04 -6.50
C ASP A 72 -7.45 2.95 -7.58
N PHE A 73 -6.81 1.82 -7.27
CA PHE A 73 -6.62 0.70 -8.19
C PHE A 73 -7.56 -0.48 -7.92
N GLY A 74 -8.43 -0.35 -6.92
CA GLY A 74 -9.43 -1.36 -6.60
C GLY A 74 -8.91 -2.35 -5.57
N LYS A 75 -9.37 -3.60 -5.65
CA LYS A 75 -9.04 -4.64 -4.67
C LYS A 75 -7.96 -5.57 -5.19
N THR A 76 -7.05 -5.96 -4.32
CA THR A 76 -5.98 -6.94 -4.57
C THR A 76 -5.97 -8.01 -3.49
N ASP A 77 -5.41 -9.19 -3.77
CA ASP A 77 -5.29 -10.27 -2.80
C ASP A 77 -4.26 -9.91 -1.72
N LEU A 78 -4.62 -10.14 -0.47
CA LEU A 78 -3.79 -9.83 0.70
C LEU A 78 -2.87 -11.00 1.09
N THR A 79 -3.20 -12.22 0.66
CA THR A 79 -2.53 -13.46 1.08
C THR A 79 -1.09 -13.50 0.57
N ASP A 80 -0.89 -13.11 -0.70
CA ASP A 80 0.39 -13.11 -1.40
C ASP A 80 0.70 -11.71 -1.97
N LEU A 81 0.39 -10.68 -1.18
CA LEU A 81 0.51 -9.29 -1.61
C LEU A 81 1.96 -8.91 -1.94
N ASN A 82 2.25 -8.84 -3.24
CA ASN A 82 3.48 -8.29 -3.79
C ASN A 82 3.12 -7.29 -4.87
N ILE A 83 3.51 -6.04 -4.66
CA ILE A 83 3.28 -4.95 -5.60
C ILE A 83 4.64 -4.57 -6.16
N GLU A 84 4.94 -5.06 -7.35
CA GLU A 84 6.19 -4.79 -8.04
C GLU A 84 6.16 -3.37 -8.60
N LEU A 85 7.27 -2.65 -8.47
CA LEU A 85 7.47 -1.31 -8.99
C LEU A 85 8.58 -1.34 -10.04
N PHE A 86 8.27 -0.86 -11.23
CA PHE A 86 9.22 -0.74 -12.33
C PHE A 86 9.32 0.69 -12.83
N SER A 87 10.49 1.08 -13.29
CA SER A 87 10.69 2.30 -14.09
C SER A 87 10.47 1.97 -15.56
N THR A 88 9.67 2.78 -16.25
CA THR A 88 9.57 2.76 -17.72
C THR A 88 10.27 3.98 -18.34
N GLY A 89 11.05 4.73 -17.54
CA GLY A 89 11.73 5.97 -17.92
C GLY A 89 10.87 7.23 -17.78
N GLN A 90 11.51 8.41 -17.85
CA GLN A 90 10.87 9.73 -17.78
C GLN A 90 9.91 9.90 -16.60
N GLU A 91 10.31 9.51 -15.40
CA GLU A 91 9.46 9.58 -14.20
C GLU A 91 8.11 8.86 -14.34
N THR A 92 8.07 7.84 -15.19
CA THR A 92 6.93 6.95 -15.38
C THR A 92 7.20 5.62 -14.71
N PHE A 93 6.20 5.16 -13.98
CA PHE A 93 6.26 3.98 -13.13
C PHE A 93 5.14 3.02 -13.50
N LEU A 94 5.51 1.76 -13.62
CA LEU A 94 4.60 0.63 -13.75
C LEU A 94 4.48 -0.06 -12.39
N LEU A 95 3.25 -0.20 -11.90
CA LEU A 95 2.93 -1.05 -10.76
C LEU A 95 2.28 -2.34 -11.25
N ARG A 96 2.72 -3.48 -10.74
CA ARG A 96 2.10 -4.79 -11.00
C ARG A 96 1.73 -5.47 -9.70
N ALA A 97 0.50 -5.99 -9.62
CA ALA A 97 0.06 -6.85 -8.52
C ALA A 97 -0.63 -8.08 -9.11
N GLY A 98 0.07 -9.20 -9.16
CA GLY A 98 -0.40 -10.40 -9.87
C GLY A 98 -0.58 -10.13 -11.37
N GLU A 99 -1.81 -10.27 -11.86
CA GLU A 99 -2.16 -10.04 -13.28
C GLU A 99 -2.50 -8.57 -13.58
N ASP A 100 -2.76 -7.77 -12.55
CA ASP A 100 -3.13 -6.37 -12.71
C ASP A 100 -1.90 -5.49 -12.90
N MET A 101 -1.98 -4.57 -13.86
CA MET A 101 -0.92 -3.62 -14.19
C MET A 101 -1.47 -2.21 -14.35
N TRP A 102 -0.75 -1.24 -13.77
CA TRP A 102 -1.12 0.16 -13.84
C TRP A 102 0.09 1.05 -14.06
N GLN A 103 -0.09 2.13 -14.81
CA GLN A 103 0.94 3.13 -14.99
C GLN A 103 0.55 4.47 -14.39
N ILE A 104 1.54 5.12 -13.79
CA ILE A 104 1.48 6.50 -13.32
C ILE A 104 2.73 7.21 -13.75
N GLU A 105 2.65 8.54 -13.83
CA GLU A 105 3.83 9.39 -13.94
C GLU A 105 3.80 10.43 -12.81
N THR A 106 4.99 10.88 -12.39
CA THR A 106 5.12 11.79 -11.24
C THR A 106 5.44 13.24 -11.64
N ASN A 107 5.66 13.56 -12.92
CA ASN A 107 5.89 14.95 -13.35
C ASN A 107 4.61 15.79 -13.27
N ASN A 108 3.46 15.22 -13.63
CA ASN A 108 2.15 15.85 -13.54
C ASN A 108 1.18 15.05 -12.64
N CYS A 109 1.66 13.99 -12.00
CA CYS A 109 0.89 13.12 -11.12
C CYS A 109 -0.39 12.62 -11.82
N THR A 110 -0.24 12.01 -12.99
CA THR A 110 -1.33 11.46 -13.80
C THR A 110 -1.27 9.95 -13.92
N ARG A 111 -2.44 9.34 -14.16
CA ARG A 111 -2.55 7.92 -14.51
C ARG A 111 -2.43 7.81 -16.02
N LEU A 112 -1.54 6.93 -16.47
CA LEU A 112 -1.38 6.62 -17.87
C LEU A 112 -2.24 5.40 -18.25
N PRO A 113 -2.45 5.14 -19.54
CA PRO A 113 -3.05 3.89 -20.00
C PRO A 113 -2.29 2.67 -19.47
N ALA A 114 -2.98 1.54 -19.37
CA ALA A 114 -2.32 0.28 -19.04
C ALA A 114 -1.17 -0.02 -20.02
N PRO A 115 -0.07 -0.66 -19.56
CA PRO A 115 1.02 -1.03 -20.45
C PRO A 115 0.56 -1.99 -21.54
N GLY A 116 1.18 -1.87 -22.71
CA GLY A 116 1.19 -2.94 -23.71
C GLY A 116 2.15 -4.07 -23.29
N ASP A 117 2.09 -5.18 -24.03
CA ASP A 117 2.87 -6.39 -23.73
C ASP A 117 4.39 -6.21 -23.92
N ASP A 118 4.81 -5.19 -24.67
CA ASP A 118 6.19 -4.90 -25.05
C ASP A 118 6.85 -3.78 -24.22
N VAL A 119 6.25 -3.41 -23.08
CA VAL A 119 6.78 -2.33 -22.25
C VAL A 119 8.17 -2.67 -21.72
N GLN A 120 9.15 -1.81 -22.03
CA GLN A 120 10.47 -1.91 -21.43
C GLN A 120 10.43 -1.35 -20.01
N ALA A 121 10.58 -2.22 -19.03
CA ALA A 121 10.45 -1.89 -17.63
C ALA A 121 11.67 -2.39 -16.85
N GLN A 122 12.33 -1.50 -16.10
CA GLN A 122 13.46 -1.82 -15.22
C GLN A 122 12.94 -2.02 -13.79
N PRO A 123 13.23 -3.15 -13.12
CA PRO A 123 12.75 -3.38 -11.77
C PRO A 123 13.39 -2.41 -10.79
N ILE A 124 12.57 -1.72 -9.98
CA ILE A 124 13.03 -0.83 -8.91
C ILE A 124 12.95 -1.55 -7.57
N GLY A 125 11.87 -2.28 -7.33
CA GLY A 125 11.65 -2.96 -6.06
C GLY A 125 10.23 -3.50 -5.92
N VAL A 126 9.91 -3.98 -4.72
CA VAL A 126 8.63 -4.61 -4.41
C VAL A 126 8.10 -4.07 -3.09
N PHE A 127 6.83 -3.69 -3.06
CA PHE A 127 6.10 -3.47 -1.82
C PHE A 127 5.46 -4.78 -1.36
N HIS A 128 5.75 -5.21 -0.15
CA HIS A 128 5.23 -6.45 0.43
C HIS A 128 4.93 -6.27 1.92
N LEU A 129 4.19 -7.22 2.50
CA LEU A 129 3.96 -7.26 3.94
C LEU A 129 5.08 -8.00 4.65
N ASP A 130 5.71 -7.37 5.64
CA ASP A 130 6.70 -8.01 6.49
C ASP A 130 6.06 -9.03 7.46
N GLY A 131 6.89 -9.72 8.25
CA GLY A 131 6.41 -10.69 9.26
C GLY A 131 5.49 -10.11 10.35
N LYS A 132 5.36 -8.78 10.45
CA LYS A 132 4.47 -8.05 11.35
C LYS A 132 3.26 -7.44 10.64
N LYS A 133 3.02 -7.83 9.37
CA LYS A 133 1.98 -7.28 8.49
C LYS A 133 2.12 -5.78 8.24
N LYS A 134 3.34 -5.26 8.29
CA LYS A 134 3.63 -3.89 7.87
C LYS A 134 3.98 -3.86 6.40
N LEU A 135 3.44 -2.88 5.68
CA LEU A 135 3.83 -2.67 4.29
C LEU A 135 5.23 -2.07 4.27
N VAL A 136 6.14 -2.70 3.56
CA VAL A 136 7.53 -2.26 3.41
C VAL A 136 7.90 -2.23 1.94
N PHE A 137 8.81 -1.34 1.57
CA PHE A 137 9.41 -1.31 0.24
C PHE A 137 10.80 -1.93 0.29
N GLU A 138 11.04 -2.92 -0.56
CA GLU A 138 12.34 -3.56 -0.72
C GLU A 138 12.88 -3.26 -2.13
N LYS A 139 14.09 -2.69 -2.19
CA LYS A 139 14.75 -2.36 -3.45
C LYS A 139 15.17 -3.64 -4.17
N ALA A 140 14.96 -3.71 -5.49
CA ALA A 140 15.38 -4.84 -6.31
C ALA A 140 16.90 -4.98 -6.32
N GLU A 141 17.39 -6.22 -6.31
CA GLU A 141 18.82 -6.50 -6.37
C GLU A 141 19.38 -6.03 -7.72
N GLY A 142 20.30 -5.07 -7.69
CA GLY A 142 20.88 -4.45 -8.90
C GLY A 142 20.17 -3.19 -9.42
N ALA A 143 19.13 -2.69 -8.74
CA ALA A 143 18.61 -1.36 -9.01
C ALA A 143 19.63 -0.29 -8.55
N ALA A 144 20.07 0.57 -9.48
CA ALA A 144 21.01 1.66 -9.22
C ALA A 144 20.43 2.71 -8.27
#